data_AF-U4KPB7-F1
#
_entry.id   AF-U4KPB7-F1
#
_cell.length_a   1.000
_cell.length_b   1.000
_cell.length_c   1.000
_cell.angle_alpha   90.00
_cell.angle_beta   90.00
_cell.angle_gamma   90.00
#
_symmetry.space_group_name_H-M   'P 1'
#
loop_
_entity.id
_entity.type
_entity.pdbx_description
1 polymer ?
#
loop_
_entity_poly.entity_id
_entity_poly.type
_entity_poly.pdbx_seq_one_letter_code
_entity_poly.pdbx_strand_id
1 'polypeptide(L)' 'MVATDSHNLGDRKPNLKEAFQFVVKKYSKEYAKKIFEDNPKRIILNESI' A
#
# COMPACT_ATOMS: atom_id res chain seq x y z
N MET A 1 7.15 1.07 1.74
CA MET A 1 5.79 1.51 1.35
C MET A 1 5.35 0.67 0.16
N VAL A 2 4.05 0.60 -0.12
CA VAL A 2 3.52 -0.15 -1.26
C VAL A 2 2.59 0.75 -2.08
N ALA A 3 2.77 0.74 -3.41
CA ALA A 3 1.96 1.47 -4.38
C ALA A 3 1.70 0.57 -5.60
N THR A 4 0.75 0.95 -6.47
CA THR A 4 0.32 0.08 -7.57
C THR A 4 1.26 0.06 -8.78
N ASP A 5 1.97 1.17 -9.00
CA ASP A 5 2.68 1.44 -10.25
C ASP A 5 1.81 1.20 -11.51
N SER A 6 0.51 1.49 -11.40
CA SER A 6 -0.45 1.27 -12.48
C SER A 6 -0.29 2.29 -13.60
N HIS A 7 -0.42 1.80 -14.83
CA HIS A 7 -0.32 2.63 -16.05
C HIS A 7 -1.54 2.47 -16.96
N ASN A 8 -2.36 1.45 -16.74
CA ASN A 8 -3.57 1.19 -17.51
C ASN A 8 -4.53 0.28 -16.70
N LEU A 9 -5.67 -0.07 -17.27
CA LEU A 9 -6.64 -1.01 -16.66
C LEU A 9 -6.50 -2.46 -17.17
N GLY A 10 -5.56 -2.72 -18.08
CA GLY A 10 -5.22 -4.04 -18.59
C GLY A 10 -4.09 -4.66 -17.80
N ASP A 11 -2.93 -4.80 -18.45
CA ASP A 11 -1.76 -5.52 -17.92
C ASP A 11 -1.12 -4.86 -16.69
N ARG A 12 -1.31 -3.54 -16.51
CA ARG A 12 -0.78 -2.77 -15.38
C ARG A 12 -1.88 -2.13 -14.55
N LYS A 13 -2.94 -2.91 -14.27
CA LYS A 13 -4.06 -2.51 -13.42
C LYS A 13 -3.70 -2.46 -11.92
N PRO A 14 -4.40 -1.63 -11.13
CA PRO A 14 -4.17 -1.56 -9.69
C PRO A 14 -4.68 -2.82 -8.97
N ASN A 15 -3.85 -3.42 -8.12
CA ASN A 15 -4.18 -4.61 -7.31
C ASN A 15 -3.90 -4.38 -5.81
N LEU A 16 -4.10 -3.14 -5.34
CA LEU A 16 -3.76 -2.71 -3.97
C LEU A 16 -4.54 -3.48 -2.89
N LYS A 17 -5.80 -3.84 -3.17
CA LYS A 17 -6.68 -4.51 -2.20
C LYS A 17 -6.19 -5.93 -1.93
N GLU A 18 -5.88 -6.68 -2.98
CA GLU A 18 -5.38 -8.05 -2.90
C GLU A 18 -4.01 -8.08 -2.22
N ALA A 19 -3.13 -7.13 -2.58
CA ALA A 19 -1.83 -6.97 -1.94
C ALA A 19 -1.96 -6.64 -0.44
N PHE A 20 -2.88 -5.74 -0.07
CA PHE A 20 -3.15 -5.42 1.33
C PHE A 20 -3.63 -6.65 2.09
N GLN A 21 -4.62 -7.38 1.57
CA GLN A 21 -5.14 -8.60 2.20
C GLN A 21 -4.07 -9.68 2.36
N PHE A 22 -3.18 -9.83 1.37
CA PHE A 22 -2.04 -10.73 1.47
C PHE A 22 -1.11 -10.36 2.63
N VAL A 23 -0.75 -9.08 2.76
CA VAL A 23 0.12 -8.59 3.84
C VAL A 23 -0.54 -8.71 5.21
N VAL A 24 -1.86 -8.44 5.32
CA VAL A 24 -2.62 -8.65 6.55
C VAL A 24 -2.53 -10.10 7.02
N LYS A 25 -2.72 -11.06 6.11
CA LYS A 25 -2.67 -12.50 6.42
C LYS A 25 -1.26 -12.96 6.79
N LYS A 26 -0.23 -12.42 6.14
CA LYS A 26 1.16 -12.87 6.31
C LYS A 26 1.88 -12.25 7.50
N TYR A 27 1.57 -10.99 7.83
CA TYR A 27 2.32 -10.23 8.83
C TYR A 27 1.40 -9.73 9.95
N SER A 28 0.56 -8.73 9.67
CA SER A 28 -0.48 -8.23 10.57
C SER A 28 -1.26 -7.11 9.91
N LYS A 29 -2.45 -6.81 10.46
CA LYS A 29 -3.23 -5.62 10.06
C LYS A 29 -2.48 -4.32 10.37
N GLU A 30 -1.81 -4.25 11.51
CA GLU A 30 -0.99 -3.10 11.93
C GLU A 30 0.10 -2.78 10.89
N TYR A 31 0.85 -3.80 10.48
CA TYR A 31 1.93 -3.64 9.51
C TYR A 31 1.40 -3.30 8.11
N ALA A 32 0.30 -3.93 7.68
CA ALA A 32 -0.36 -3.58 6.43
C ALA A 32 -0.79 -2.10 6.43
N LYS A 33 -1.43 -1.62 7.50
CA LYS A 33 -1.83 -0.22 7.60
C LYS A 33 -0.61 0.73 7.53
N LYS A 34 0.47 0.39 8.23
CA LYS A 34 1.70 1.19 8.23
C LYS A 34 2.25 1.43 6.82
N ILE A 35 2.36 0.38 5.99
CA ILE A 35 3.05 0.47 4.69
C ILE A 35 2.15 0.89 3.53
N PHE A 36 0.83 0.71 3.64
CA PHE A 36 -0.17 1.03 2.60
C PHE A 36 -0.92 2.35 2.87
N GLU A 37 -0.97 2.85 4.11
CA GLU A 37 -1.74 4.05 4.49
C GLU A 37 -0.91 5.05 5.28
N ASP A 38 -0.40 4.68 6.46
CA ASP A 38 0.18 5.64 7.41
C ASP A 38 1.47 6.27 6.88
N ASN A 39 2.38 5.45 6.36
CA ASN A 39 3.61 5.95 5.77
C ASN A 39 3.32 6.80 4.53
N PRO A 40 2.51 6.36 3.55
CA PRO A 40 2.13 7.20 2.40
C PRO A 40 1.55 8.54 2.80
N LYS A 41 0.68 8.56 3.81
CA LYS A 41 0.09 9.79 4.33
C LYS A 41 1.14 10.73 4.91
N ARG A 42 2.09 10.23 5.71
CA ARG A 42 3.21 11.01 6.27
C ARG A 42 4.04 11.67 5.17
N ILE A 43 4.34 10.96 4.08
CA ILE A 43 5.08 11.54 2.95
C ILE A 43 4.29 12.69 2.29
N ILE A 44 2.99 12.51 2.07
CA ILE A 44 2.13 13.57 1.51
C ILE A 44 2.12 14.81 2.40
N LEU A 45 2.19 14.61 3.72
CA LEU A 45 2.25 15.67 4.72
C LEU A 45 3.66 16.23 4.97
N ASN A 46 4.68 15.75 4.25
CA ASN A 46 6.09 16.09 4.45
C ASN A 46 6.60 15.80 5.88
N GLU A 47 6.12 14.70 6.46
CA GLU A 47 6.50 14.18 7.78
C GLU A 47 7.48 13.01 7.66
N SER A 48 8.28 12.78 8.71
CA SER A 48 9.14 11.60 8.80
C SER A 48 8.34 10.32 9.08
N ILE A 49 8.86 9.19 8.58
CA ILE A 49 8.29 7.84 8.66
C ILE A 49 9.03 6.91 9.61
#